data_AF-A0A7K2MT09-F1
#
_entry.id   AF-A0A7K2MT09-F1
#
_cell.length_a   1.000
_cell.length_b   1.000
_cell.length_c   1.000
_cell.angle_alpha   90.00
_cell.angle_beta   90.00
_cell.angle_gamma   90.00
#
_symmetry.space_group_name_H-M   'P 1'
#
loop_
_entity.id
_entity.type
_entity.pdbx_description
1 polymer ?
#
loop_
_entity_poly.entity_id
_entity_poly.type
_entity_poly.pdbx_seq_one_letter_code
_entity_poly.pdbx_strand_id
1 'polypeptide(L)'
;FWFDAATVKSERKRPRDKTFLAYGGDWGDNPNDGAFVADGIVTADRGHTGKAAEVKRVYQAVNAVSTPGGGPGAVTLVNEYLFTHLREFDGRWELVADGEVVRRGKLTRDQLDVAPRSEKDITVPLRLPRDPAPGTEYFLQLSFTTKESTPWAKAGFEVARQQLPVESDAPAPVPARLESVPALRHQDRDKDVRITGEDFSVTVDKATGTLTSYEAKGRPLITSGPVPNFWRAPTDNDKGNGQHTRNQTWRDAGARRKVTGVAVRALGDRAVEIKVTGTLPTSVESAYSTTYTVFGNGEVKVDNTLHPGAANLPYIPEVGTMLFLPRRLDRVHWYGRGPEENHWDRNDGTDVGLYSGTVAEQWTPYIRPQENGNKTDVRWIALTDRHGVGLLASGETLLEANASYFTPEDLSAGVRHDYQLTPRDEVVLRLNHRQM
;
A
#
# COMPACT_ATOMS: atom_id res chain seq x y z
N PHE A 1 -30.70 -5.16 -31.77
CA PHE A 1 -29.85 -5.11 -32.98
C PHE A 1 -28.99 -6.37 -32.99
N TRP A 2 -29.11 -7.22 -33.99
CA TRP A 2 -28.22 -8.36 -34.22
C TRP A 2 -27.36 -8.05 -35.44
N PHE A 3 -26.04 -8.11 -35.31
CA PHE A 3 -25.13 -8.03 -36.44
C PHE A 3 -24.06 -9.11 -36.32
N ASP A 4 -23.56 -9.57 -37.46
CA ASP A 4 -22.51 -10.56 -37.55
C ASP A 4 -21.15 -9.87 -37.30
N ALA A 5 -20.55 -10.13 -36.13
CA ALA A 5 -19.27 -9.56 -35.73
C ALA A 5 -18.10 -9.93 -36.67
N ALA A 6 -18.21 -11.01 -37.46
CA ALA A 6 -17.21 -11.39 -38.45
C ALA A 6 -17.15 -10.42 -39.65
N THR A 7 -18.20 -9.62 -39.85
CA THR A 7 -18.28 -8.63 -40.94
C THR A 7 -17.76 -7.25 -40.54
N VAL A 8 -17.43 -7.04 -39.27
CA VAL A 8 -16.96 -5.74 -38.77
C VAL A 8 -15.45 -5.66 -38.89
N LYS A 9 -14.98 -4.73 -39.73
CA LYS A 9 -13.59 -4.26 -39.70
C LYS A 9 -13.50 -3.12 -38.70
N SER A 10 -12.81 -3.34 -37.57
CA SER A 10 -12.44 -2.25 -36.67
C SER A 10 -11.08 -1.69 -37.09
N GLU A 11 -11.00 -0.37 -37.23
CA GLU A 11 -9.74 0.33 -37.44
C GLU A 11 -9.43 1.11 -36.17
N ARG A 12 -8.34 0.75 -35.48
CA ARG A 12 -7.88 1.50 -34.30
C ARG A 12 -7.05 2.70 -34.76
N LYS A 13 -7.72 3.82 -35.03
CA LYS A 13 -7.01 5.09 -35.27
C LYS A 13 -6.48 5.61 -33.93
N ARG A 14 -5.16 5.84 -33.85
CA ARG A 14 -4.62 6.65 -32.76
C ARG A 14 -4.94 8.11 -33.06
N PRO A 15 -5.76 8.79 -32.25
CA PRO A 15 -5.98 10.21 -32.42
C PRO A 15 -4.65 10.95 -32.24
N ARG A 16 -4.46 12.03 -33.00
CA ARG A 16 -3.29 12.91 -32.85
C ARG A 16 -3.37 13.73 -31.57
N ASP A 17 -4.58 14.00 -31.12
CA ASP A 17 -4.89 14.72 -29.89
C ASP A 17 -5.03 13.77 -28.71
N LYS A 18 -4.81 14.29 -27.49
CA LYS A 18 -5.10 13.56 -26.26
C LYS A 18 -6.60 13.26 -26.19
N THR A 19 -6.95 12.03 -25.89
CA THR A 19 -8.33 11.59 -25.65
C THR A 19 -8.58 11.27 -24.19
N PHE A 20 -9.84 11.36 -23.79
CA PHE A 20 -10.33 10.91 -22.49
C PHE A 20 -11.60 10.06 -22.66
N LEU A 21 -11.94 9.30 -21.63
CA LEU A 21 -13.19 8.55 -21.59
C LEU A 21 -14.28 9.46 -21.01
N ALA A 22 -15.28 9.77 -21.82
CA ALA A 22 -16.39 10.63 -21.44
C ALA A 22 -17.54 9.83 -20.81
N TYR A 23 -18.33 10.49 -19.97
CA TYR A 23 -19.55 9.96 -19.35
C TYR A 23 -20.66 11.03 -19.33
N GLY A 24 -21.83 10.71 -18.76
CA GLY A 24 -23.01 11.60 -18.79
C GLY A 24 -22.70 13.06 -18.47
N GLY A 25 -23.24 13.98 -19.27
CA GLY A 25 -23.02 15.42 -19.15
C GLY A 25 -21.78 15.97 -19.87
N ASP A 26 -20.95 15.12 -20.49
CA ASP A 26 -19.83 15.59 -21.33
C ASP A 26 -20.26 15.98 -22.76
N TRP A 27 -21.49 15.66 -23.16
CA TRP A 27 -22.06 16.01 -24.49
C TRP A 27 -23.09 17.12 -24.43
N GLY A 28 -23.24 17.79 -23.28
CA GLY A 28 -24.30 18.78 -23.05
C GLY A 28 -25.68 18.15 -22.84
N ASP A 29 -25.74 16.83 -22.65
CA ASP A 29 -26.93 16.07 -22.32
C ASP A 29 -27.47 16.43 -20.92
N ASN A 30 -28.77 16.74 -20.85
CA ASN A 30 -29.46 17.14 -19.63
C ASN A 30 -30.95 16.72 -19.70
N PRO A 31 -31.47 15.88 -18.77
CA PRO A 31 -30.77 15.32 -17.60
C PRO A 31 -29.74 14.25 -17.97
N ASN A 32 -28.80 13.98 -17.05
CA ASN A 32 -27.84 12.88 -17.12
C ASN A 32 -27.49 12.38 -15.70
N ASP A 33 -26.99 11.15 -15.59
CA ASP A 33 -26.59 10.51 -14.33
C ASP A 33 -25.06 10.45 -14.13
N GLY A 34 -24.31 11.31 -14.84
CA GLY A 34 -22.86 11.43 -14.67
C GLY A 34 -22.09 10.11 -14.82
N ALA A 35 -21.21 9.83 -13.85
CA ALA A 35 -20.34 8.65 -13.84
C ALA A 35 -21.04 7.36 -13.36
N PHE A 36 -22.36 7.36 -13.14
CA PHE A 36 -23.12 6.16 -12.76
C PHE A 36 -23.13 5.06 -13.83
N VAL A 37 -22.64 5.35 -15.04
CA VAL A 37 -22.43 4.35 -16.10
C VAL A 37 -21.15 3.51 -15.91
N ALA A 38 -20.30 3.86 -14.94
CA ALA A 38 -18.93 3.37 -14.82
C ALA A 38 -18.71 2.33 -13.71
N ASP A 39 -19.50 1.24 -13.73
CA ASP A 39 -19.50 0.22 -12.67
C ASP A 39 -18.56 -0.98 -12.95
N GLY A 40 -17.55 -0.79 -13.79
CA GLY A 40 -16.70 -1.87 -14.28
C GLY A 40 -15.74 -2.47 -13.25
N ILE A 41 -15.51 -3.79 -13.35
CA ILE A 41 -14.38 -4.50 -12.71
C ILE A 41 -13.07 -4.26 -13.50
N VAL A 42 -13.18 -4.09 -14.82
CA VAL A 42 -12.09 -3.71 -15.73
C VAL A 42 -12.34 -2.31 -16.28
N THR A 43 -11.28 -1.66 -16.75
CA THR A 43 -11.39 -0.34 -17.41
C THR A 43 -12.10 -0.46 -18.76
N ALA A 44 -12.54 0.67 -19.33
CA ALA A 44 -13.26 0.68 -20.61
C ALA A 44 -12.43 0.10 -21.78
N ASP A 45 -11.11 0.14 -21.69
CA ASP A 45 -10.17 -0.46 -22.66
C ASP A 45 -9.70 -1.87 -22.26
N ARG A 46 -10.37 -2.49 -21.29
CA ARG A 46 -10.14 -3.87 -20.78
C ARG A 46 -8.81 -4.02 -20.03
N GLY A 47 -8.29 -2.92 -19.50
CA GLY A 47 -7.23 -2.92 -18.51
C GLY A 47 -7.69 -3.52 -17.19
N HIS A 48 -6.77 -4.21 -16.52
CA HIS A 48 -7.03 -4.86 -15.24
C HIS A 48 -6.97 -3.83 -14.10
N THR A 49 -7.75 -4.07 -13.05
CA THR A 49 -7.73 -3.27 -11.82
C THR A 49 -7.51 -4.20 -10.62
N GLY A 50 -7.24 -3.64 -9.45
CA GLY A 50 -7.20 -4.44 -8.21
C GLY A 50 -8.50 -5.20 -7.94
N LYS A 51 -9.65 -4.70 -8.41
CA LYS A 51 -10.94 -5.42 -8.33
C LYS A 51 -10.91 -6.72 -9.12
N ALA A 52 -10.28 -6.73 -10.29
CA ALA A 52 -10.17 -7.93 -11.12
C ALA A 52 -9.25 -8.99 -10.49
N ALA A 53 -8.18 -8.57 -9.82
CA ALA A 53 -7.32 -9.46 -9.05
C ALA A 53 -8.07 -10.12 -7.89
N GLU A 54 -8.87 -9.35 -7.16
CA GLU A 54 -9.73 -9.86 -6.08
C GLU A 54 -10.70 -10.92 -6.59
N VAL A 55 -11.44 -10.61 -7.66
CA VAL A 55 -12.42 -11.55 -8.26
C VAL A 55 -11.73 -12.83 -8.72
N LYS A 56 -10.54 -12.73 -9.33
CA LYS A 56 -9.76 -13.91 -9.76
C LYS A 56 -9.44 -14.82 -8.57
N ARG A 57 -9.00 -14.25 -7.44
CA ARG A 57 -8.65 -15.01 -6.23
C ARG A 57 -9.89 -15.63 -5.59
N VAL A 58 -10.91 -14.83 -5.33
CA VAL A 58 -12.11 -15.27 -4.61
C VAL A 58 -12.89 -16.33 -5.40
N TYR A 59 -12.87 -16.28 -6.74
CA TYR A 59 -13.57 -17.24 -7.60
C TYR A 59 -12.72 -18.46 -8.02
N GLN A 60 -11.48 -18.56 -7.56
CA GLN A 60 -10.66 -19.72 -7.89
C GLN A 60 -11.26 -21.00 -7.28
N ALA A 61 -11.20 -22.12 -8.01
CA ALA A 61 -11.81 -23.38 -7.58
C ALA A 61 -10.82 -24.35 -6.90
N VAL A 62 -9.58 -23.89 -6.66
CA VAL A 62 -8.54 -24.66 -5.96
C VAL A 62 -8.08 -23.83 -4.78
N ASN A 63 -8.31 -24.35 -3.58
CA ASN A 63 -7.95 -23.67 -2.34
C ASN A 63 -6.96 -24.52 -1.55
N ALA A 64 -6.20 -23.87 -0.67
CA ALA A 64 -5.26 -24.54 0.21
C ALA A 64 -5.24 -23.85 1.56
N VAL A 65 -5.16 -24.63 2.63
CA VAL A 65 -5.02 -24.14 4.01
C VAL A 65 -3.97 -24.94 4.75
N SER A 66 -3.33 -24.35 5.75
CA SER A 66 -2.43 -25.10 6.64
C SER A 66 -3.23 -26.14 7.42
N THR A 67 -2.76 -27.38 7.47
CA THR A 67 -3.44 -28.44 8.22
C THR A 67 -3.27 -28.20 9.73
N PRO A 68 -4.36 -28.10 10.52
CA PRO A 68 -4.28 -27.85 11.95
C PRO A 68 -3.42 -28.90 12.68
N GLY A 69 -2.48 -28.45 13.51
CA GLY A 69 -1.55 -29.33 14.25
C GLY A 69 -0.49 -30.01 13.37
N GLY A 70 -0.46 -29.73 12.07
CA GLY A 70 0.56 -30.20 11.14
C GLY A 70 1.83 -29.35 11.19
N GLY A 71 2.93 -29.89 10.63
CA GLY A 71 4.17 -29.14 10.50
C GLY A 71 4.13 -28.06 9.40
N PRO A 72 5.21 -27.28 9.20
CA PRO A 72 5.27 -26.15 8.26
C PRO A 72 4.82 -26.43 6.81
N GLY A 73 4.93 -27.68 6.35
CA GLY A 73 4.51 -28.11 5.01
C GLY A 73 3.22 -28.93 4.95
N ALA A 74 2.49 -29.06 6.07
CA ALA A 74 1.22 -29.77 6.09
C ALA A 74 0.11 -28.85 5.55
N VAL A 75 -0.49 -29.25 4.43
CA VAL A 75 -1.49 -28.46 3.71
C VAL A 75 -2.67 -29.33 3.33
N THR A 76 -3.87 -28.82 3.53
CA THR A 76 -5.10 -29.41 3.00
C THR A 76 -5.44 -28.72 1.68
N LEU A 77 -5.39 -29.47 0.57
CA LEU A 77 -5.85 -29.01 -0.74
C LEU A 77 -7.35 -29.24 -0.86
N VAL A 78 -8.10 -28.23 -1.29
CA VAL A 78 -9.55 -28.28 -1.49
C VAL A 78 -9.84 -28.09 -2.98
N ASN A 79 -10.57 -29.03 -3.56
CA ASN A 79 -11.02 -28.98 -4.95
C ASN A 79 -12.51 -28.65 -5.02
N GLU A 80 -12.83 -27.44 -5.45
CA GLU A 80 -14.22 -26.97 -5.58
C GLU A 80 -14.80 -27.19 -6.97
N TYR A 81 -13.98 -27.60 -7.96
CA TYR A 81 -14.49 -27.98 -9.27
C TYR A 81 -15.53 -29.09 -9.14
N LEU A 82 -16.58 -29.01 -9.96
CA LEU A 82 -17.68 -29.99 -9.98
C LEU A 82 -17.30 -31.27 -10.73
N PHE A 83 -16.45 -31.17 -11.75
CA PHE A 83 -16.14 -32.28 -12.67
C PHE A 83 -14.65 -32.41 -13.00
N THR A 84 -13.81 -31.51 -12.51
CA THR A 84 -12.38 -31.45 -12.85
C THR A 84 -11.54 -31.90 -11.66
N HIS A 85 -10.62 -32.80 -11.92
CA HIS A 85 -9.68 -33.29 -10.93
C HIS A 85 -8.47 -32.35 -10.81
N LEU A 86 -7.88 -32.19 -9.62
CA LEU A 86 -6.67 -31.34 -9.50
C LEU A 86 -5.45 -31.89 -10.26
N ARG A 87 -5.43 -33.20 -10.55
CA ARG A 87 -4.39 -33.84 -11.35
C ARG A 87 -4.36 -33.35 -12.78
N GLU A 88 -5.38 -32.62 -13.26
CA GLU A 88 -5.42 -31.99 -14.59
C GLU A 88 -4.55 -30.73 -14.68
N PHE A 89 -4.15 -30.16 -13.54
CA PHE A 89 -3.28 -28.97 -13.46
C PHE A 89 -1.84 -29.36 -13.12
N ASP A 90 -0.91 -28.43 -13.40
CA ASP A 90 0.43 -28.45 -12.86
C ASP A 90 0.44 -27.69 -11.53
N GLY A 91 0.76 -28.37 -10.43
CA GLY A 91 0.93 -27.77 -9.10
C GLY A 91 2.39 -27.48 -8.79
N ARG A 92 2.68 -26.26 -8.33
CA ARG A 92 4.03 -25.82 -7.92
C ARG A 92 3.96 -25.17 -6.54
N TRP A 93 5.08 -25.23 -5.83
CA TRP A 93 5.24 -24.56 -4.55
C TRP A 93 6.56 -23.81 -4.48
N GLU A 94 6.56 -22.70 -3.74
CA GLU A 94 7.75 -21.90 -3.42
C GLU A 94 7.73 -21.57 -1.92
N LEU A 95 8.88 -21.71 -1.25
CA LEU A 95 9.11 -21.14 0.06
C LEU A 95 9.79 -19.79 -0.15
N VAL A 96 9.16 -18.74 0.34
CA VAL A 96 9.58 -17.36 0.18
C VAL A 96 10.00 -16.82 1.55
N ALA A 97 11.16 -16.19 1.62
CA ALA A 97 11.70 -15.56 2.82
C ALA A 97 11.91 -14.07 2.54
N ASP A 98 11.21 -13.19 3.25
CA ASP A 98 11.27 -11.72 3.07
C ASP A 98 11.09 -11.27 1.59
N GLY A 99 10.22 -11.98 0.85
CA GLY A 99 9.94 -11.74 -0.57
C GLY A 99 10.85 -12.49 -1.56
N GLU A 100 11.90 -13.16 -1.10
CA GLU A 100 12.85 -13.90 -1.95
C GLU A 100 12.57 -15.41 -1.96
N VAL A 101 12.55 -16.03 -3.13
CA VAL A 101 12.33 -17.48 -3.26
C VAL A 101 13.56 -18.25 -2.80
N VAL A 102 13.48 -18.89 -1.62
CA VAL A 102 14.60 -19.67 -1.05
C VAL A 102 14.54 -21.14 -1.44
N ARG A 103 13.34 -21.69 -1.69
CA ARG A 103 13.14 -23.06 -2.16
C ARG A 103 11.93 -23.11 -3.08
N ARG A 104 11.90 -24.11 -3.97
CA ARG A 104 10.76 -24.38 -4.84
C ARG A 104 10.72 -25.84 -5.25
N GLY A 105 9.54 -26.28 -5.68
CA GLY A 105 9.34 -27.62 -6.19
C GLY A 105 8.02 -27.77 -6.93
N LYS A 106 7.74 -29.00 -7.34
CA LYS A 106 6.47 -29.40 -7.96
C LYS A 106 5.70 -30.28 -6.98
N LEU A 107 4.38 -30.18 -6.99
CA LEU A 107 3.52 -31.16 -6.37
C LEU A 107 3.50 -32.42 -7.26
N THR A 108 3.55 -33.58 -6.61
CA THR A 108 3.49 -34.89 -7.28
C THR A 108 2.07 -35.18 -7.77
N ARG A 109 1.92 -36.16 -8.68
CA ARG A 109 0.60 -36.61 -9.14
C ARG A 109 -0.27 -37.13 -7.99
N ASP A 110 0.33 -37.83 -7.04
CA ASP A 110 -0.37 -38.33 -5.86
C ASP A 110 -0.82 -37.20 -4.94
N GLN A 111 -0.01 -36.15 -4.75
CA GLN A 111 -0.45 -34.97 -3.99
C GLN A 111 -1.60 -34.24 -4.69
N LEU A 112 -1.60 -34.19 -6.02
CA LEU A 112 -2.69 -33.62 -6.83
C LEU A 112 -3.84 -34.59 -7.07
N ASP A 113 -3.80 -35.78 -6.46
CA ASP A 113 -4.88 -36.74 -6.53
C ASP A 113 -6.03 -36.33 -5.58
N VAL A 114 -6.68 -35.21 -5.91
CA VAL A 114 -7.88 -34.66 -5.26
C VAL A 114 -9.05 -34.61 -6.25
N ALA A 115 -10.06 -35.43 -5.99
CA ALA A 115 -11.25 -35.56 -6.83
C ALA A 115 -12.12 -34.29 -6.80
N PRO A 116 -13.03 -34.09 -7.77
CA PRO A 116 -13.99 -32.99 -7.71
C PRO A 116 -14.76 -32.98 -6.39
N ARG A 117 -15.01 -31.79 -5.82
CA ARG A 117 -15.78 -31.59 -4.58
C ARG A 117 -15.22 -32.36 -3.38
N SER A 118 -13.90 -32.48 -3.29
CA SER A 118 -13.22 -33.17 -2.19
C SER A 118 -11.98 -32.41 -1.73
N GLU A 119 -11.43 -32.82 -0.60
CA GLU A 119 -10.18 -32.31 -0.04
C GLU A 119 -9.18 -33.42 0.23
N LYS A 120 -7.90 -33.06 0.35
CA LYS A 120 -6.82 -33.99 0.66
C LYS A 120 -5.70 -33.30 1.43
N ASP A 121 -5.30 -33.92 2.53
CA ASP A 121 -4.08 -33.55 3.23
C ASP A 121 -2.85 -34.04 2.46
N ILE A 122 -1.92 -33.12 2.27
CA ILE A 122 -0.62 -33.38 1.65
C ILE A 122 0.50 -32.81 2.52
N THR A 123 1.70 -33.35 2.34
CA THR A 123 2.91 -32.77 2.91
C THR A 123 3.78 -32.22 1.79
N VAL A 124 3.90 -30.90 1.72
CA VAL A 124 4.92 -30.24 0.91
C VAL A 124 6.28 -30.49 1.58
N PRO A 125 7.32 -30.93 0.84
CA PRO A 125 8.63 -31.23 1.41
C PRO A 125 9.43 -29.95 1.73
N LEU A 126 8.89 -29.15 2.65
CA LEU A 126 9.50 -27.92 3.13
C LEU A 126 10.64 -28.22 4.09
N ARG A 127 11.78 -27.58 3.84
CA ARG A 127 12.92 -27.55 4.75
C ARG A 127 13.25 -26.09 5.00
N LEU A 128 12.90 -25.62 6.19
CA LEU A 128 13.25 -24.27 6.63
C LEU A 128 14.78 -24.12 6.74
N PRO A 129 15.33 -22.92 6.47
CA PRO A 129 16.71 -22.61 6.79
C PRO A 129 17.01 -22.85 8.28
N ARG A 130 18.20 -23.37 8.60
CA ARG A 130 18.58 -23.72 9.98
C ARG A 130 18.93 -22.52 10.86
N ASP A 131 19.37 -21.44 10.23
CA ASP A 131 19.83 -20.21 10.89
C ASP A 131 19.19 -19.01 10.19
N PRO A 132 17.86 -18.83 10.33
CA PRO A 132 17.16 -17.69 9.75
C PRO A 132 17.67 -16.38 10.37
N ALA A 133 17.73 -15.31 9.57
CA ALA A 133 18.02 -14.00 10.10
C ALA A 133 16.90 -13.55 11.06
N PRO A 134 17.21 -12.71 12.07
CA PRO A 134 16.18 -12.20 12.97
C PRO A 134 15.09 -11.44 12.23
N GLY A 135 13.83 -11.75 12.53
CA GLY A 135 12.66 -11.14 11.92
C GLY A 135 12.31 -11.66 10.53
N THR A 136 13.02 -12.66 9.98
CA THR A 136 12.68 -13.24 8.67
C THR A 136 11.28 -13.85 8.69
N GLU A 137 10.46 -13.42 7.74
CA GLU A 137 9.12 -13.90 7.53
C GLU A 137 9.09 -14.92 6.39
N TYR A 138 8.41 -16.05 6.61
CA TYR A 138 8.29 -17.11 5.62
C TYR A 138 6.86 -17.27 5.12
N PHE A 139 6.71 -17.46 3.81
CA PHE A 139 5.46 -17.83 3.16
C PHE A 139 5.64 -19.05 2.27
N LEU A 140 4.66 -19.96 2.32
CA LEU A 140 4.46 -21.01 1.34
C LEU A 140 3.53 -20.48 0.24
N GLN A 141 4.05 -20.32 -0.97
CA GLN A 141 3.25 -20.00 -2.14
C GLN A 141 2.93 -21.28 -2.91
N LEU A 142 1.67 -21.48 -3.25
CA LEU A 142 1.15 -22.57 -4.07
C LEU A 142 0.55 -21.97 -5.34
N SER A 143 0.89 -22.52 -6.51
CA SER A 143 0.36 -22.08 -7.81
C SER A 143 -0.09 -23.30 -8.63
N PHE A 144 -1.27 -23.18 -9.23
CA PHE A 144 -1.87 -24.20 -10.08
C PHE A 144 -2.07 -23.64 -11.48
N THR A 145 -1.45 -24.28 -12.47
CA THR A 145 -1.45 -23.79 -13.86
C THR A 145 -2.00 -24.82 -14.84
N THR A 146 -2.59 -24.34 -15.94
CA THR A 146 -2.97 -25.22 -17.06
C THR A 146 -1.74 -25.91 -17.65
N LYS A 147 -1.86 -27.19 -18.02
CA LYS A 147 -0.77 -27.95 -18.65
C LYS A 147 -0.63 -27.66 -20.14
N GLU A 148 -1.77 -27.47 -20.78
CA GLU A 148 -1.90 -27.30 -22.22
C GLU A 148 -2.69 -26.03 -22.53
N SER A 149 -2.58 -25.56 -23.77
CA SER A 149 -3.38 -24.42 -24.24
C SER A 149 -4.83 -24.83 -24.42
N THR A 150 -5.74 -24.01 -23.89
CA THR A 150 -7.19 -24.12 -24.07
C THR A 150 -7.67 -23.01 -25.02
N PRO A 151 -8.93 -23.04 -25.49
CA PRO A 151 -9.47 -21.95 -26.30
C PRO A 151 -9.43 -20.56 -25.64
N TRP A 152 -9.32 -20.48 -24.31
CA TRP A 152 -9.40 -19.23 -23.55
C TRP A 152 -8.08 -18.85 -22.84
N ALA A 153 -7.11 -19.76 -22.74
CA ALA A 153 -5.83 -19.48 -22.12
C ALA A 153 -4.71 -20.33 -22.72
N LYS A 154 -3.47 -19.82 -22.66
CA LYS A 154 -2.28 -20.58 -23.04
C LYS A 154 -1.93 -21.61 -21.97
N ALA A 155 -1.13 -22.62 -22.35
CA ALA A 155 -0.46 -23.48 -21.38
C ALA A 155 0.33 -22.64 -20.36
N GLY A 156 0.30 -23.04 -19.09
CA GLY A 156 0.94 -22.32 -17.99
C GLY A 156 0.10 -21.18 -17.41
N PHE A 157 -1.17 -21.01 -17.80
CA PHE A 157 -2.06 -20.02 -17.22
C PHE A 157 -2.41 -20.39 -15.78
N GLU A 158 -2.18 -19.47 -14.84
CA GLU A 158 -2.47 -19.66 -13.42
C GLU A 158 -3.98 -19.52 -13.15
N VAL A 159 -4.60 -20.66 -12.81
CA VAL A 159 -6.03 -20.74 -12.47
C VAL A 159 -6.30 -20.52 -10.99
N ALA A 160 -5.31 -20.76 -10.13
CA ALA A 160 -5.41 -20.56 -8.69
C ALA A 160 -4.04 -20.32 -8.09
N ARG A 161 -4.01 -19.51 -7.02
CA ARG A 161 -2.83 -19.23 -6.22
C ARG A 161 -3.21 -19.13 -4.76
N GLN A 162 -2.36 -19.64 -3.88
CA GLN A 162 -2.50 -19.47 -2.44
C GLN A 162 -1.16 -19.06 -1.82
N GLN A 163 -1.20 -18.13 -0.88
CA GLN A 163 -0.09 -17.83 0.00
C GLN A 163 -0.48 -18.18 1.43
N LEU A 164 0.35 -18.97 2.11
CA LEU A 164 0.16 -19.39 3.49
C LEU A 164 1.35 -18.92 4.34
N PRO A 165 1.12 -18.26 5.49
CA PRO A 165 2.21 -17.95 6.41
C PRO A 165 2.81 -19.24 6.95
N VAL A 166 4.14 -19.26 7.09
CA VAL A 166 4.87 -20.40 7.63
C VAL A 166 5.52 -19.99 8.93
N GLU A 167 5.09 -20.61 10.03
CA GLU A 167 5.73 -20.43 11.33
C GLU A 167 7.18 -20.92 11.27
N SER A 168 8.08 -20.12 11.84
CA SER A 168 9.51 -20.43 11.89
C SER A 168 10.08 -20.01 13.24
N ASP A 169 11.20 -20.62 13.62
CA ASP A 169 11.95 -20.27 14.83
C ASP A 169 12.87 -19.05 14.62
N ALA A 170 12.54 -18.16 13.68
CA ALA A 170 13.31 -16.94 13.44
C ALA A 170 13.33 -16.08 14.73
N PRO A 171 14.52 -15.70 15.23
CA PRO A 171 14.59 -14.82 16.40
C PRO A 171 13.88 -13.50 16.12
N ALA A 172 13.31 -12.88 17.16
CA ALA A 172 12.82 -11.51 17.02
C ALA A 172 14.00 -10.56 16.68
N PRO A 173 13.79 -9.54 15.82
CA PRO A 173 14.81 -8.53 15.57
C PRO A 173 15.14 -7.81 16.89
N VAL A 174 16.42 -7.68 17.19
CA VAL A 174 16.90 -6.98 18.39
C VAL A 174 17.29 -5.55 18.00
N PRO A 175 16.63 -4.51 18.53
CA PRO A 175 17.01 -3.14 18.25
C PRO A 175 18.46 -2.86 18.65
N ALA A 176 19.14 -2.03 17.86
CA ALA A 176 20.48 -1.59 18.21
C ALA A 176 20.47 -0.85 19.56
N ARG A 177 21.47 -1.11 20.39
CA ARG A 177 21.62 -0.42 21.66
C ARG A 177 21.95 1.05 21.42
N LEU A 178 21.35 1.96 22.18
CA LEU A 178 21.54 3.40 21.98
C LEU A 178 23.03 3.81 22.10
N GLU A 179 23.80 3.11 22.95
CA GLU A 179 25.24 3.34 23.14
C GLU A 179 26.07 3.04 21.88
N SER A 180 25.54 2.22 20.96
CA SER A 180 26.19 1.88 19.69
C SER A 180 25.85 2.83 18.54
N VAL A 181 24.85 3.70 18.73
CA VAL A 181 24.46 4.71 17.74
C VAL A 181 25.54 5.80 17.68
N PRO A 182 25.87 6.38 16.50
CA PRO A 182 26.82 7.49 16.43
C PRO A 182 26.36 8.73 17.22
N ALA A 183 27.28 9.64 17.49
CA ALA A 183 26.94 10.90 18.15
C ALA A 183 26.27 11.88 17.18
N LEU A 184 25.40 12.73 17.71
CA LEU A 184 24.76 13.84 17.03
C LEU A 184 24.92 15.14 17.83
N ARG A 185 24.59 16.25 17.19
CA ARG A 185 24.43 17.56 17.81
C ARG A 185 23.02 18.07 17.55
N HIS A 186 22.48 18.84 18.49
CA HIS A 186 21.24 19.58 18.28
C HIS A 186 21.40 21.05 18.65
N GLN A 187 20.58 21.88 18.02
CA GLN A 187 20.42 23.29 18.33
C GLN A 187 18.94 23.55 18.50
N ASP A 188 18.53 23.82 19.74
CA ASP A 188 17.18 24.24 20.06
C ASP A 188 17.09 25.76 19.95
N ARG A 189 16.50 26.27 18.87
CA ARG A 189 16.44 27.70 18.53
C ARG A 189 15.03 28.24 18.72
N ASP A 190 14.86 29.55 18.57
CA ASP A 190 13.55 30.20 18.74
C ASP A 190 12.50 29.68 17.75
N LYS A 191 12.90 29.43 16.50
CA LYS A 191 11.98 29.05 15.40
C LYS A 191 12.01 27.57 15.06
N ASP A 192 13.12 26.90 15.30
CA ASP A 192 13.34 25.52 14.85
C ASP A 192 14.21 24.73 15.85
N VAL A 193 14.16 23.41 15.68
CA VAL A 193 15.12 22.48 16.29
C VAL A 193 15.90 21.85 15.14
N ARG A 194 17.22 22.09 15.11
CA ARG A 194 18.10 21.49 14.09
C ARG A 194 18.96 20.40 14.71
N ILE A 195 18.94 19.21 14.12
CA ILE A 195 19.74 18.05 14.49
C ILE A 195 20.75 17.78 13.38
N THR A 196 21.98 17.43 13.74
CA THR A 196 23.07 17.17 12.79
C THR A 196 23.90 15.99 13.28
N GLY A 197 23.97 14.93 12.47
CA GLY A 197 24.91 13.82 12.67
C GLY A 197 26.11 13.94 11.74
N GLU A 198 26.80 12.82 11.49
CA GLU A 198 27.96 12.77 10.60
C GLU A 198 27.62 13.15 9.16
N ASP A 199 26.60 12.49 8.59
CA ASP A 199 26.22 12.62 7.18
C ASP A 199 24.76 13.07 6.99
N PHE A 200 24.09 13.58 8.03
CA PHE A 200 22.69 13.97 7.92
C PHE A 200 22.34 15.20 8.74
N SER A 201 21.26 15.87 8.35
CA SER A 201 20.62 16.89 9.16
C SER A 201 19.10 16.84 9.07
N VAL A 202 18.45 17.13 10.18
CA VAL A 202 16.99 17.19 10.32
C VAL A 202 16.61 18.54 10.92
N THR A 203 15.56 19.18 10.42
CA THR A 203 15.01 20.42 10.98
C THR A 203 13.52 20.26 11.25
N VAL A 204 13.10 20.60 12.47
CA VAL A 204 11.69 20.65 12.86
C VAL A 204 11.33 22.11 13.17
N ASP A 205 10.34 22.64 12.45
CA ASP A 205 9.82 23.98 12.67
C ASP A 205 8.91 24.01 13.91
N LYS A 206 9.12 24.94 14.83
CA LYS A 206 8.37 24.99 16.10
C LYS A 206 6.96 25.57 15.96
N ALA A 207 6.73 26.41 14.95
CA ALA A 207 5.43 27.03 14.74
C ALA A 207 4.40 26.03 14.20
N THR A 208 4.83 25.14 13.30
CA THR A 208 4.00 24.11 12.67
C THR A 208 4.21 22.73 13.30
N GLY A 209 5.33 22.50 14.00
CA GLY A 209 5.69 21.17 14.53
C GLY A 209 6.00 20.16 13.43
N THR A 210 6.28 20.64 12.22
CA THR A 210 6.56 19.82 11.04
C THR A 210 8.06 19.63 10.88
N LEU A 211 8.50 18.43 10.52
CA LEU A 211 9.83 18.25 9.95
C LEU A 211 9.85 18.91 8.56
N THR A 212 10.63 19.99 8.42
CA THR A 212 10.70 20.82 7.21
C THR A 212 11.92 20.53 6.35
N SER A 213 12.86 19.75 6.84
CA SER A 213 14.00 19.29 6.08
C SER A 213 14.56 18.01 6.69
N TYR A 214 14.81 17.02 5.85
CA TYR A 214 15.72 15.91 6.15
C TYR A 214 16.64 15.73 4.95
N GLU A 215 17.93 15.98 5.16
CA GLU A 215 19.00 15.74 4.19
C GLU A 215 19.95 14.66 4.70
N ALA A 216 20.38 13.76 3.81
CA ALA A 216 21.42 12.78 4.08
C ALA A 216 22.43 12.76 2.93
N LYS A 217 23.72 12.71 3.25
CA LYS A 217 24.85 12.72 2.29
C LYS A 217 24.73 13.86 1.26
N GLY A 218 24.34 15.04 1.72
CA GLY A 218 24.13 16.24 0.90
C GLY A 218 22.94 16.16 -0.06
N ARG A 219 22.00 15.23 0.14
CA ARG A 219 20.82 15.01 -0.70
C ARG A 219 19.54 15.22 0.12
N PRO A 220 18.61 16.10 -0.31
CA PRO A 220 17.30 16.20 0.32
C PRO A 220 16.50 14.91 0.17
N LEU A 221 15.92 14.41 1.27
CA LEU A 221 15.06 13.23 1.31
C LEU A 221 13.60 13.62 1.54
N ILE A 222 13.33 14.60 2.40
CA ILE A 222 11.99 15.12 2.71
C ILE A 222 11.99 16.63 2.49
N THR A 223 11.00 17.14 1.75
CA THR A 223 10.75 18.58 1.61
C THR A 223 9.81 19.10 2.69
N SER A 224 8.86 18.29 3.15
CA SER A 224 7.97 18.61 4.27
C SER A 224 7.27 17.36 4.80
N GLY A 225 6.97 17.34 6.09
CA GLY A 225 6.23 16.26 6.76
C GLY A 225 7.14 15.32 7.55
N PRO A 226 6.57 14.36 8.29
CA PRO A 226 5.16 13.97 8.28
C PRO A 226 4.22 15.02 8.89
N VAL A 227 3.09 15.25 8.23
CA VAL A 227 1.94 15.99 8.76
C VAL A 227 0.82 14.97 8.99
N PRO A 228 0.14 14.94 10.16
CA PRO A 228 -1.01 14.07 10.37
C PRO A 228 -2.05 14.24 9.26
N ASN A 229 -2.59 13.14 8.76
CA ASN A 229 -3.64 13.13 7.76
C ASN A 229 -4.81 12.24 8.23
N PHE A 230 -6.02 12.78 8.11
CA PHE A 230 -7.24 12.12 8.55
C PHE A 230 -8.27 11.98 7.43
N TRP A 231 -7.84 12.16 6.19
CA TRP A 231 -8.70 12.26 5.02
C TRP A 231 -8.16 11.48 3.84
N ARG A 232 -9.07 10.84 3.10
CA ARG A 232 -8.80 10.24 1.80
C ARG A 232 -9.78 10.79 0.78
N ALA A 233 -9.42 10.75 -0.50
CA ALA A 233 -10.30 11.25 -1.54
C ALA A 233 -11.60 10.41 -1.59
N PRO A 234 -12.79 11.02 -1.68
CA PRO A 234 -14.03 10.25 -1.73
C PRO A 234 -14.11 9.37 -2.98
N THR A 235 -14.32 8.07 -2.79
CA THR A 235 -14.73 7.16 -3.85
C THR A 235 -16.18 7.42 -4.25
N ASP A 236 -16.63 6.76 -5.31
CA ASP A 236 -18.03 6.84 -5.72
C ASP A 236 -18.99 6.23 -4.69
N ASN A 237 -18.56 5.21 -3.95
CA ASN A 237 -19.30 4.67 -2.81
C ASN A 237 -19.43 5.69 -1.67
N ASP A 238 -18.35 6.44 -1.38
CA ASP A 238 -18.32 7.50 -0.37
C ASP A 238 -19.24 8.67 -0.74
N LYS A 239 -19.27 9.03 -2.03
CA LYS A 239 -20.19 10.03 -2.56
C LYS A 239 -21.64 9.55 -2.44
N GLY A 240 -21.92 8.31 -2.83
CA GLY A 240 -23.24 7.69 -2.76
C GLY A 240 -23.80 7.59 -1.34
N ASN A 241 -22.95 7.36 -0.33
CA ASN A 241 -23.39 7.26 1.07
C ASN A 241 -23.28 8.59 1.87
N GLY A 242 -22.85 9.69 1.23
CA GLY A 242 -22.71 11.00 1.88
C GLY A 242 -21.52 11.12 2.84
N GLN A 243 -20.54 10.22 2.75
CA GLN A 243 -19.33 10.19 3.58
C GLN A 243 -18.62 11.55 3.59
N HIS A 244 -18.41 12.12 2.40
CA HIS A 244 -17.60 13.32 2.19
C HIS A 244 -18.15 14.55 2.92
N THR A 245 -19.48 14.60 3.11
CA THR A 245 -20.16 15.65 3.88
C THR A 245 -20.17 15.32 5.37
N ARG A 246 -20.56 14.10 5.73
CA ARG A 246 -20.66 13.66 7.14
C ARG A 246 -19.32 13.75 7.87
N ASN A 247 -18.22 13.49 7.18
CA ASN A 247 -16.89 13.40 7.76
C ASN A 247 -16.02 14.64 7.50
N GLN A 248 -16.59 15.72 6.97
CA GLN A 248 -15.85 16.93 6.56
C GLN A 248 -14.99 17.52 7.69
N THR A 249 -15.37 17.29 8.95
CA THR A 249 -14.59 17.70 10.13
C THR A 249 -13.15 17.18 10.13
N TRP A 250 -12.86 16.08 9.43
CA TRP A 250 -11.54 15.46 9.35
C TRP A 250 -10.72 15.92 8.14
N ARG A 251 -11.36 16.47 7.10
CA ARG A 251 -10.75 16.78 5.79
C ARG A 251 -9.46 17.57 5.88
N ASP A 252 -9.50 18.69 6.61
CA ASP A 252 -8.36 19.59 6.77
C ASP A 252 -7.78 19.56 8.19
N ALA A 253 -8.21 18.61 9.03
CA ALA A 253 -7.91 18.63 10.47
C ALA A 253 -6.40 18.63 10.75
N GLY A 254 -5.64 17.81 10.02
CA GLY A 254 -4.19 17.75 10.16
C GLY A 254 -3.45 18.92 9.51
N ALA A 255 -3.94 19.43 8.38
CA ALA A 255 -3.36 20.58 7.68
C ALA A 255 -3.58 21.90 8.43
N ARG A 256 -4.73 22.07 9.09
CA ARG A 256 -5.12 23.25 9.88
C ARG A 256 -4.90 23.06 11.39
N ARG A 257 -4.11 22.07 11.79
CA ARG A 257 -3.78 21.83 13.20
C ARG A 257 -3.09 23.06 13.81
N LYS A 258 -3.26 23.23 15.12
CA LYS A 258 -2.60 24.29 15.89
C LYS A 258 -1.62 23.67 16.86
N VAL A 259 -0.33 24.00 16.73
CA VAL A 259 0.67 23.63 17.73
C VAL A 259 0.46 24.47 18.99
N THR A 260 0.46 23.80 20.14
CA THR A 260 0.35 24.42 21.47
C THR A 260 1.62 24.26 22.30
N GLY A 261 2.51 23.33 21.92
CA GLY A 261 3.78 23.12 22.61
C GLY A 261 4.77 22.30 21.81
N VAL A 262 6.05 22.61 22.01
CA VAL A 262 7.18 21.81 21.51
C VAL A 262 8.17 21.64 22.67
N ALA A 263 8.37 20.39 23.08
CA ALA A 263 9.33 20.03 24.11
C ALA A 263 10.50 19.25 23.48
N VAL A 264 11.72 19.67 23.77
CA VAL A 264 12.95 19.04 23.26
C VAL A 264 13.69 18.38 24.42
N ARG A 265 14.07 17.12 24.24
CA ARG A 265 14.77 16.32 25.25
C ARG A 265 15.92 15.55 24.61
N ALA A 266 17.14 15.91 24.98
CA ALA A 266 18.32 15.16 24.56
C ALA A 266 18.46 13.84 25.34
N LEU A 267 18.84 12.78 24.64
CA LEU A 267 19.16 11.46 25.19
C LEU A 267 20.68 11.26 25.09
N GLY A 268 21.40 11.98 25.95
CA GLY A 268 22.86 12.12 25.82
C GLY A 268 23.25 12.79 24.51
N ASP A 269 24.29 12.29 23.86
CA ASP A 269 24.77 12.73 22.56
C ASP A 269 24.31 11.83 21.41
N ARG A 270 23.38 10.89 21.64
CA ARG A 270 23.03 9.81 20.67
C ARG A 270 21.66 9.94 20.05
N ALA A 271 20.72 10.58 20.74
CA ALA A 271 19.39 10.83 20.22
C ALA A 271 18.78 12.11 20.80
N VAL A 272 17.82 12.69 20.09
CA VAL A 272 17.02 13.84 20.54
C VAL A 272 15.55 13.55 20.29
N GLU A 273 14.75 13.68 21.33
CA GLU A 273 13.29 13.58 21.28
C GLU A 273 12.68 14.98 21.16
N ILE A 274 11.75 15.17 20.22
CA ILE A 274 11.00 16.40 19.99
C ILE A 274 9.52 16.04 20.05
N LYS A 275 8.86 16.40 21.15
CA LYS A 275 7.43 16.18 21.34
C LYS A 275 6.66 17.43 20.97
N VAL A 276 5.85 17.32 19.93
CA VAL A 276 4.90 18.34 19.47
C VAL A 276 3.53 18.00 20.02
N THR A 277 2.88 18.95 20.68
CA THR A 277 1.48 18.86 21.11
C THR A 277 0.65 19.94 20.45
N GLY A 278 -0.63 19.64 20.20
CA GLY A 278 -1.52 20.62 19.61
C GLY A 278 -2.98 20.18 19.59
N THR A 279 -3.77 20.98 18.88
CA THR A 279 -5.20 20.72 18.66
C THR A 279 -5.53 20.63 17.19
N LEU A 280 -6.58 19.88 16.87
CA LEU A 280 -7.16 19.75 15.54
C LEU A 280 -8.51 20.47 15.51
N PRO A 281 -8.81 21.23 14.45
CA PRO A 281 -10.05 22.01 14.33
C PRO A 281 -11.24 21.14 13.92
N THR A 282 -11.45 20.04 14.63
CA THR A 282 -12.66 19.21 14.50
C THR A 282 -13.87 19.93 15.10
N SER A 283 -15.10 19.49 14.77
CA SER A 283 -16.35 20.10 15.25
C SER A 283 -16.46 20.13 16.78
N VAL A 284 -15.85 19.15 17.45
CA VAL A 284 -15.42 19.24 18.84
C VAL A 284 -13.91 19.12 18.83
N GLU A 285 -13.18 20.13 19.33
CA GLU A 285 -11.72 20.20 19.26
C GLU A 285 -11.06 18.89 19.76
N SER A 286 -10.22 18.28 18.92
CA SER A 286 -9.48 17.06 19.25
C SER A 286 -8.04 17.40 19.59
N ALA A 287 -7.43 16.64 20.49
CA ALA A 287 -6.01 16.79 20.80
C ALA A 287 -5.16 15.84 19.93
N TYR A 288 -3.95 16.27 19.60
CA TYR A 288 -2.97 15.41 18.93
C TYR A 288 -1.57 15.62 19.52
N SER A 289 -0.72 14.61 19.36
CA SER A 289 0.73 14.76 19.54
C SER A 289 1.52 13.99 18.51
N THR A 290 2.64 14.55 18.10
CA THR A 290 3.65 13.88 17.27
C THR A 290 4.99 13.93 18.00
N THR A 291 5.63 12.79 18.19
CA THR A 291 6.96 12.70 18.80
C THR A 291 7.96 12.25 17.75
N TYR A 292 8.98 13.06 17.50
CA TYR A 292 10.13 12.69 16.68
C TYR A 292 11.27 12.26 17.60
N THR A 293 11.79 11.05 17.43
CA THR A 293 13.06 10.64 18.06
C THR A 293 14.11 10.49 16.97
N VAL A 294 15.03 11.45 16.90
CA VAL A 294 16.12 11.49 15.91
C VAL A 294 17.35 10.85 16.51
N PHE A 295 17.84 9.77 15.91
CA PHE A 295 19.02 9.02 16.32
C PHE A 295 20.26 9.44 15.52
N GLY A 296 21.45 9.27 16.09
CA GLY A 296 22.70 9.69 15.46
C GLY A 296 23.14 8.86 14.25
N ASN A 297 22.41 7.81 13.91
CA ASN A 297 22.53 7.07 12.65
C ASN A 297 21.65 7.63 11.51
N GLY A 298 20.85 8.68 11.79
CA GLY A 298 19.91 9.29 10.84
C GLY A 298 18.50 8.69 10.88
N GLU A 299 18.25 7.68 11.70
CA GLU A 299 16.89 7.18 11.90
C GLU A 299 16.02 8.23 12.60
N VAL A 300 14.78 8.40 12.13
CA VAL A 300 13.78 9.26 12.77
C VAL A 300 12.56 8.41 13.07
N LYS A 301 12.41 8.01 14.33
CA LYS A 301 11.18 7.37 14.80
C LYS A 301 10.09 8.44 14.96
N VAL A 302 8.89 8.15 14.47
CA VAL A 302 7.74 9.07 14.52
C VAL A 302 6.54 8.38 15.16
N ASP A 303 6.18 8.83 16.35
CA ASP A 303 4.98 8.38 17.05
C ASP A 303 3.88 9.44 16.91
N ASN A 304 2.68 9.02 16.50
CA ASN A 304 1.51 9.89 16.42
C ASN A 304 0.43 9.40 17.37
N THR A 305 -0.22 10.33 18.07
CA THR A 305 -1.36 10.05 18.94
C THR A 305 -2.47 11.04 18.66
N LEU A 306 -3.68 10.50 18.48
CA LEU A 306 -4.92 11.27 18.32
C LEU A 306 -5.85 10.97 19.49
N HIS A 307 -6.39 12.03 20.08
CA HIS A 307 -7.48 11.95 21.06
C HIS A 307 -8.69 12.73 20.53
N PRO A 308 -9.67 12.04 19.92
CA PRO A 308 -10.88 12.70 19.44
C PRO A 308 -11.59 13.48 20.55
N GLY A 309 -12.02 14.70 20.26
CA GLY A 309 -12.61 15.62 21.24
C GLY A 309 -13.93 15.14 21.84
N ALA A 310 -14.65 14.27 21.13
CA ALA A 310 -15.88 13.64 21.60
C ALA A 310 -16.09 12.27 20.93
N ALA A 311 -16.79 11.39 21.63
CA ALA A 311 -17.13 10.05 21.14
C ALA A 311 -18.17 10.06 20.01
N ASN A 312 -18.92 11.16 19.84
CA ASN A 312 -19.92 11.31 18.78
C ASN A 312 -19.38 11.98 17.51
N LEU A 313 -18.07 12.26 17.43
CA LEU A 313 -17.46 12.66 16.17
C LEU A 313 -17.68 11.55 15.13
N PRO A 314 -17.89 11.90 13.85
CA PRO A 314 -18.01 10.91 12.79
C PRO A 314 -16.73 10.06 12.73
N TYR A 315 -16.85 8.85 12.17
CA TYR A 315 -15.69 8.00 11.94
C TYR A 315 -14.62 8.71 11.10
N ILE A 316 -13.38 8.28 11.27
CA ILE A 316 -12.21 8.89 10.65
C ILE A 316 -11.90 8.13 9.35
N PRO A 317 -11.92 8.79 8.17
CA PRO A 317 -11.66 8.13 6.88
C PRO A 317 -10.27 7.48 6.73
N GLU A 318 -9.25 8.10 7.32
CA GLU A 318 -7.87 7.63 7.30
C GLU A 318 -7.21 8.00 8.62
N VAL A 319 -6.28 7.20 9.14
CA VAL A 319 -5.41 7.60 10.26
C VAL A 319 -3.98 7.40 9.81
N GLY A 320 -3.31 8.49 9.45
CA GLY A 320 -1.97 8.41 8.88
C GLY A 320 -1.23 9.73 8.88
N THR A 321 -0.20 9.80 8.04
CA THR A 321 0.60 11.01 7.83
C THR A 321 0.94 11.18 6.36
N MET A 322 1.06 12.43 5.93
CA MET A 322 1.52 12.83 4.61
C MET A 322 2.93 13.41 4.68
N LEU A 323 3.80 12.94 3.78
CA LEU A 323 5.14 13.43 3.53
C LEU A 323 5.23 13.91 2.08
N PHE A 324 5.97 14.99 1.87
CA PHE A 324 6.32 15.50 0.56
C PHE A 324 7.80 15.25 0.34
N LEU A 325 8.11 14.57 -0.76
CA LEU A 325 9.46 14.13 -1.10
C LEU A 325 9.90 14.76 -2.43
N PRO A 326 11.20 14.99 -2.65
CA PRO A 326 11.69 15.52 -3.92
C PRO A 326 11.30 14.62 -5.11
N ARG A 327 10.93 15.24 -6.25
CA ARG A 327 10.48 14.55 -7.47
C ARG A 327 11.38 13.39 -7.92
N ARG A 328 12.69 13.53 -7.69
CA ARG A 328 13.69 12.53 -8.08
C ARG A 328 13.49 11.16 -7.41
N LEU A 329 12.76 11.10 -6.29
CA LEU A 329 12.47 9.86 -5.55
C LEU A 329 11.26 9.15 -6.16
N ASP A 330 11.35 8.83 -7.46
CA ASP A 330 10.24 8.35 -8.28
C ASP A 330 10.13 6.82 -8.34
N ARG A 331 11.08 6.08 -7.74
CA ARG A 331 11.08 4.61 -7.67
C ARG A 331 10.56 4.14 -6.34
N VAL A 332 9.45 3.41 -6.35
CA VAL A 332 8.81 2.83 -5.18
C VAL A 332 9.21 1.37 -5.09
N HIS A 333 9.66 0.95 -3.92
CA HIS A 333 9.90 -0.45 -3.56
C HIS A 333 9.15 -0.71 -2.26
N TRP A 334 8.49 -1.86 -2.12
CA TRP A 334 7.84 -2.19 -0.86
C TRP A 334 7.81 -3.68 -0.60
N TYR A 335 7.85 -4.03 0.68
CA TYR A 335 7.54 -5.36 1.17
C TYR A 335 6.19 -5.32 1.87
N GLY A 336 5.17 -5.88 1.23
CA GLY A 336 3.77 -5.83 1.64
C GLY A 336 2.86 -6.44 0.58
N ARG A 337 1.55 -6.19 0.61
CA ARG A 337 0.66 -6.73 -0.42
C ARG A 337 0.79 -6.00 -1.76
N GLY A 338 0.72 -6.75 -2.86
CA GLY A 338 0.81 -6.21 -4.22
C GLY A 338 0.75 -7.29 -5.31
N PRO A 339 1.12 -6.95 -6.56
CA PRO A 339 1.50 -5.60 -7.00
C PRO A 339 0.30 -4.66 -7.19
N GLU A 340 -0.93 -5.16 -7.32
CA GLU A 340 -2.13 -4.36 -7.53
C GLU A 340 -2.49 -3.50 -6.30
N GLU A 341 -3.27 -2.44 -6.52
CA GLU A 341 -3.86 -1.68 -5.40
C GLU A 341 -4.85 -2.52 -4.58
N ASN A 342 -4.84 -2.33 -3.27
CA ASN A 342 -5.66 -3.08 -2.33
C ASN A 342 -6.02 -2.21 -1.11
N HIS A 343 -7.11 -2.58 -0.42
CA HIS A 343 -7.67 -1.85 0.71
C HIS A 343 -8.04 -2.83 1.83
N TRP A 344 -8.42 -2.31 2.99
CA TRP A 344 -8.67 -3.10 4.21
C TRP A 344 -9.72 -4.22 4.05
N ASP A 345 -10.67 -4.04 3.14
CA ASP A 345 -11.80 -4.93 2.82
C ASP A 345 -11.68 -5.55 1.42
N ARG A 346 -10.55 -5.34 0.75
CA ARG A 346 -10.25 -5.87 -0.59
C ARG A 346 -8.74 -6.06 -0.76
N ASN A 347 -8.21 -7.14 -0.18
CA ASN A 347 -6.79 -7.46 -0.26
C ASN A 347 -6.47 -8.96 -0.43
N ASP A 348 -7.49 -9.82 -0.57
CA ASP A 348 -7.27 -11.27 -0.74
C ASP A 348 -6.57 -11.59 -2.07
N GLY A 349 -6.84 -10.78 -3.10
CA GLY A 349 -6.29 -10.90 -4.44
C GLY A 349 -4.82 -10.53 -4.58
N THR A 350 -4.18 -10.05 -3.51
CA THR A 350 -2.78 -9.60 -3.51
C THR A 350 -1.98 -10.30 -2.42
N ASP A 351 -0.79 -10.78 -2.78
CA ASP A 351 0.07 -11.52 -1.85
C ASP A 351 1.13 -10.60 -1.23
N VAL A 352 1.60 -10.96 -0.03
CA VAL A 352 2.78 -10.33 0.56
C VAL A 352 4.01 -10.71 -0.25
N GLY A 353 4.78 -9.72 -0.70
CA GLY A 353 5.97 -9.93 -1.51
C GLY A 353 6.79 -8.66 -1.65
N LEU A 354 7.93 -8.79 -2.34
CA LEU A 354 8.79 -7.67 -2.69
C LEU A 354 8.38 -7.14 -4.06
N TYR A 355 7.89 -5.91 -4.11
CA TYR A 355 7.41 -5.27 -5.33
C TYR A 355 8.16 -3.97 -5.60
N SER A 356 8.16 -3.55 -6.86
CA SER A 356 8.74 -2.29 -7.28
C SER A 356 8.03 -1.69 -8.49
N GLY A 357 8.08 -0.37 -8.60
CA GLY A 357 7.58 0.38 -9.75
C GLY A 357 7.95 1.85 -9.65
N THR A 358 7.37 2.66 -10.52
CA THR A 358 7.42 4.12 -10.40
C THR A 358 6.22 4.64 -9.61
N VAL A 359 6.33 5.86 -9.07
CA VAL A 359 5.19 6.59 -8.48
C VAL A 359 4.05 6.73 -9.50
N ALA A 360 4.36 6.98 -10.77
CA ALA A 360 3.36 7.09 -11.83
C ALA A 360 2.59 5.77 -12.06
N GLU A 361 3.24 4.62 -11.92
CA GLU A 361 2.62 3.30 -12.07
C GLU A 361 1.73 2.90 -10.89
N GLN A 362 1.77 3.65 -9.77
CA GLN A 362 0.86 3.41 -8.63
C GLN A 362 -0.53 4.02 -8.84
N TRP A 363 -0.74 4.74 -9.94
CA TRP A 363 -2.03 5.31 -10.33
C TRP A 363 -2.97 4.25 -10.91
N THR A 364 -4.18 4.15 -10.36
CA THR A 364 -5.27 3.40 -11.01
C THR A 364 -6.17 4.36 -11.79
N PRO A 365 -6.28 4.22 -13.13
CA PRO A 365 -7.01 5.15 -13.99
C PRO A 365 -8.53 4.91 -13.94
N TYR A 366 -9.13 5.17 -12.76
CA TYR A 366 -10.58 5.24 -12.63
C TYR A 366 -11.13 6.36 -13.51
N ILE A 367 -12.24 6.12 -14.23
CA ILE A 367 -12.77 7.10 -15.19
C ILE A 367 -13.06 8.46 -14.55
N ARG A 368 -13.54 8.46 -13.30
CA ARG A 368 -13.60 9.61 -12.44
C ARG A 368 -12.50 9.45 -11.39
N PRO A 369 -11.55 10.41 -11.28
CA PRO A 369 -10.51 10.33 -10.28
C PRO A 369 -11.10 10.29 -8.86
N GLN A 370 -10.50 9.42 -8.04
CA GLN A 370 -10.89 9.13 -6.66
C GLN A 370 -9.69 8.51 -5.92
N GLU A 371 -9.84 8.19 -4.63
CA GLU A 371 -8.82 7.46 -3.87
C GLU A 371 -8.40 6.18 -4.61
N ASN A 372 -7.09 5.98 -4.75
CA ASN A 372 -6.51 4.86 -5.47
C ASN A 372 -5.05 4.62 -5.08
N GLY A 373 -4.52 3.45 -5.45
CA GLY A 373 -3.10 3.13 -5.34
C GLY A 373 -2.61 2.72 -3.94
N ASN A 374 -3.52 2.45 -2.99
CA ASN A 374 -3.16 2.02 -1.65
C ASN A 374 -2.56 0.61 -1.65
N LYS A 375 -1.69 0.34 -0.66
CA LYS A 375 -1.08 -0.97 -0.38
C LYS A 375 -1.25 -1.28 1.11
N THR A 376 -1.81 -2.42 1.46
CA THR A 376 -1.97 -2.87 2.84
C THR A 376 -0.88 -3.85 3.26
N ASP A 377 -0.83 -4.10 4.55
CA ASP A 377 0.11 -5.01 5.21
C ASP A 377 1.56 -4.74 4.82
N VAL A 378 1.95 -3.47 4.75
CA VAL A 378 3.29 -3.03 4.37
C VAL A 378 4.21 -3.05 5.60
N ARG A 379 5.30 -3.80 5.51
CA ARG A 379 6.36 -3.81 6.54
C ARG A 379 7.27 -2.61 6.34
N TRP A 380 7.68 -2.37 5.10
CA TRP A 380 8.48 -1.22 4.70
C TRP A 380 8.20 -0.79 3.26
N ILE A 381 8.41 0.50 3.00
CA ILE A 381 8.36 1.13 1.68
C ILE A 381 9.57 2.06 1.51
N ALA A 382 10.21 2.01 0.35
CA ALA A 382 11.33 2.87 0.00
C ALA A 382 11.02 3.67 -1.27
N LEU A 383 11.30 4.97 -1.23
CA LEU A 383 11.25 5.86 -2.39
C LEU A 383 12.65 6.33 -2.73
N THR A 384 13.15 5.89 -3.88
CA THR A 384 14.54 6.09 -4.30
C THR A 384 14.62 6.83 -5.62
N ASP A 385 15.77 7.45 -5.86
CA ASP A 385 16.13 7.85 -7.22
C ASP A 385 16.67 6.66 -8.02
N ARG A 386 16.96 6.88 -9.31
CA ARG A 386 17.53 5.87 -10.21
C ARG A 386 18.85 5.24 -9.75
N HIS A 387 19.52 5.81 -8.75
CA HIS A 387 20.78 5.31 -8.19
C HIS A 387 20.57 4.54 -6.88
N GLY A 388 19.32 4.35 -6.44
CA GLY A 388 18.97 3.65 -5.21
C GLY A 388 19.11 4.53 -3.95
N VAL A 389 19.34 5.83 -4.09
CA VAL A 389 19.45 6.76 -2.95
C VAL A 389 18.09 7.37 -2.64
N GLY A 390 17.59 7.16 -1.43
CA GLY A 390 16.22 7.52 -1.10
C GLY A 390 15.86 7.51 0.37
N LEU A 391 14.55 7.54 0.62
CA LEU A 391 13.94 7.44 1.93
C LEU A 391 13.35 6.03 2.10
N LEU A 392 13.71 5.34 3.19
CA LEU A 392 13.06 4.11 3.64
C LEU A 392 12.16 4.46 4.83
N ALA A 393 10.92 3.99 4.79
CA ALA A 393 10.00 4.02 5.91
C ALA A 393 9.61 2.59 6.27
N SER A 394 9.70 2.25 7.56
CA SER A 394 9.32 0.95 8.11
C SER A 394 8.34 1.13 9.26
N GLY A 395 7.37 0.23 9.37
CA GLY A 395 6.43 0.24 10.48
C GLY A 395 6.90 -0.62 11.66
N GLU A 396 6.67 -0.17 12.89
CA GLU A 396 6.72 -1.05 14.07
C GLU A 396 5.54 -2.04 14.07
N THR A 397 4.46 -1.66 13.39
CA THR A 397 3.33 -2.52 13.01
C THR A 397 3.12 -2.42 11.50
N LEU A 398 2.33 -3.33 10.94
CA LEU A 398 1.99 -3.27 9.51
C LEU A 398 1.32 -1.94 9.17
N LEU A 399 1.82 -1.29 8.13
CA LEU A 399 1.33 -0.02 7.60
C LEU A 399 0.39 -0.25 6.42
N GLU A 400 -0.38 0.78 6.09
CA GLU A 400 -0.83 1.01 4.74
C GLU A 400 0.01 2.13 4.11
N ALA A 401 0.31 2.02 2.83
CA ALA A 401 1.16 2.98 2.13
C ALA A 401 0.62 3.35 0.76
N ASN A 402 0.78 4.63 0.39
CA ASN A 402 0.43 5.15 -0.92
C ASN A 402 1.48 6.18 -1.37
N ALA A 403 1.88 6.10 -2.64
CA ALA A 403 2.78 7.06 -3.26
C ALA A 403 2.14 7.61 -4.53
N SER A 404 2.01 8.92 -4.63
CA SER A 404 1.30 9.60 -5.72
C SER A 404 1.92 10.96 -6.05
N TYR A 405 1.55 11.52 -7.20
CA TYR A 405 1.79 12.94 -7.52
C TYR A 405 0.60 13.84 -7.14
N PHE A 406 -0.38 13.28 -6.42
CA PHE A 406 -1.60 13.96 -6.01
C PHE A 406 -1.85 13.71 -4.52
N THR A 407 -2.23 14.77 -3.81
CA THR A 407 -2.80 14.68 -2.47
C THR A 407 -4.26 14.21 -2.55
N PRO A 408 -4.84 13.69 -1.45
CA PRO A 408 -6.28 13.43 -1.36
C PRO A 408 -7.13 14.66 -1.73
N GLU A 409 -6.65 15.86 -1.44
CA GLU A 409 -7.35 17.11 -1.72
C GLU A 409 -7.38 17.44 -3.22
N ASP A 410 -6.28 17.20 -3.95
CA ASP A 410 -6.23 17.41 -5.41
C ASP A 410 -7.30 16.56 -6.13
N LEU A 411 -7.58 15.35 -5.61
CA LEU A 411 -8.61 14.44 -6.13
C LEU A 411 -10.02 14.78 -5.61
N SER A 412 -10.13 15.54 -4.52
CA SER A 412 -11.40 15.93 -3.88
C SER A 412 -11.99 17.23 -4.46
N ALA A 413 -11.25 17.95 -5.30
CA ALA A 413 -11.60 19.29 -5.80
C ALA A 413 -12.67 19.32 -6.92
N GLY A 414 -13.56 18.32 -6.98
CA GLY A 414 -14.66 18.27 -7.95
C GLY A 414 -14.22 17.94 -9.38
N VAL A 415 -13.03 17.35 -9.53
CA VAL A 415 -12.50 16.93 -10.83
C VAL A 415 -13.35 15.80 -11.40
N ARG A 416 -13.71 15.94 -12.68
CA ARG A 416 -14.52 14.95 -13.42
C ARG A 416 -13.64 13.91 -14.11
N HIS A 417 -12.50 14.34 -14.64
CA HIS A 417 -11.64 13.55 -15.51
C HIS A 417 -10.16 13.73 -15.17
N ASP A 418 -9.36 12.68 -15.33
CA ASP A 418 -7.92 12.69 -15.00
C ASP A 418 -7.13 13.79 -15.72
N TYR A 419 -7.50 14.16 -16.96
CA TYR A 419 -6.79 15.20 -17.72
C TYR A 419 -6.89 16.60 -17.09
N GLN A 420 -7.83 16.80 -16.17
CA GLN A 420 -8.02 18.06 -15.45
C GLN A 420 -7.08 18.15 -14.22
N LEU A 421 -6.43 17.05 -13.84
CA LEU A 421 -5.45 17.02 -12.77
C LEU A 421 -4.08 17.49 -13.28
N THR A 422 -3.39 18.28 -12.45
CA THR A 422 -1.99 18.65 -12.68
C THR A 422 -1.13 17.95 -11.64
N PRO A 423 -0.26 17.00 -12.04
CA PRO A 423 0.66 16.34 -11.12
C PRO A 423 1.51 17.37 -10.37
N ARG A 424 1.68 17.17 -9.06
CA ARG A 424 2.62 17.96 -8.27
C ARG A 424 4.06 17.69 -8.68
N ASP A 425 4.93 18.64 -8.39
CA ASP A 425 6.37 18.44 -8.55
C ASP A 425 6.87 17.43 -7.53
N GLU A 426 6.43 17.51 -6.28
CA GLU A 426 6.78 16.55 -5.23
C GLU A 426 6.08 15.18 -5.39
N VAL A 427 6.72 14.16 -4.84
CA VAL A 427 6.05 12.89 -4.53
C VAL A 427 5.34 13.02 -3.20
N VAL A 428 4.05 12.71 -3.19
CA VAL A 428 3.22 12.62 -1.98
C VAL A 428 3.28 11.18 -1.49
N LEU A 429 3.92 10.97 -0.33
CA LEU A 429 3.92 9.69 0.36
C LEU A 429 2.93 9.76 1.53
N ARG A 430 1.98 8.83 1.56
CA ARG A 430 1.11 8.58 2.72
C ARG A 430 1.55 7.31 3.43
N LEU A 431 1.77 7.42 4.73
CA LEU A 431 2.05 6.31 5.63
C LEU A 431 0.94 6.27 6.67
N ASN A 432 0.14 5.21 6.61
CA ASN A 432 -1.13 5.11 7.31
C ASN A 432 -1.09 3.95 8.30
N HIS A 433 -1.68 4.16 9.48
CA HIS A 433 -2.02 3.06 10.36
C HIS A 433 -3.14 2.22 9.73
N ARG A 434 -4.22 2.88 9.29
CA ARG A 434 -5.36 2.28 8.58
C ARG A 434 -6.09 3.30 7.70
N GLN A 435 -6.72 2.80 6.64
CA GLN A 435 -7.66 3.53 5.79
C GLN A 435 -8.98 2.73 5.70
N MET A 436 -10.13 3.40 5.88
CA MET A 436 -11.47 2.79 5.81
C MET A 436 -12.00 2.69 4.37
#